data_AF-A0A1Q7L409-F1
#
_entry.id   AF-A0A1Q7L409-F1
#
_cell.length_a   1.000
_cell.length_b   1.000
_cell.length_c   1.000
_cell.angle_alpha   90.00
_cell.angle_beta   90.00
_cell.angle_gamma   90.00
#
_symmetry.space_group_name_H-M   'P 1'
#
loop_
_entity.id
_entity.type
_entity.pdbx_description
1 polymer ?
#
loop_
_entity_poly.entity_id
_entity_poly.type
_entity_poly.pdbx_seq_one_letter_code
_entity_poly.pdbx_strand_id
1 'polypeptide(L)'
;MRDDLNTMGKQGQKILLARQKVLEILQTENACTEWYQSKDADPATTFRTLTFSLDHQGEAYVRKTNEPGEMDLIRSPYVASVMQGAGPYATVSINANGAFFYTMANVLKSPKDGGPLNFQGVRLLRVGPYAGGTLNAQVAALLHEFGHVIDLLPPDWDDYEGKSQQNTVEVLRFCRAEVESSKTQNPFLASR
;
A
#
# COMPACT_ATOMS: atom_id res chain seq x y z
N MET A 1 -5.62 6.32 19.88
CA MET A 1 -5.41 5.52 18.64
C MET A 1 -4.66 6.26 17.51
N ARG A 2 -4.56 7.61 17.54
CA ARG A 2 -3.50 8.35 16.81
C ARG A 2 -2.14 8.24 17.53
N ASP A 3 -2.18 7.91 18.81
CA ASP A 3 -1.04 7.92 19.73
C ASP A 3 0.03 6.87 19.36
N ASP A 4 -0.38 5.69 18.91
CA ASP A 4 0.58 4.62 18.55
C ASP A 4 1.43 5.01 17.33
N LEU A 5 0.84 5.63 16.31
CA LEU A 5 1.60 6.11 15.14
C LEU A 5 2.57 7.25 15.50
N ASN A 6 2.19 8.13 16.43
CA ASN A 6 3.08 9.21 16.87
C ASN A 6 4.35 8.67 17.56
N THR A 7 4.28 7.48 18.17
CA THR A 7 5.45 6.82 18.78
C THR A 7 6.38 6.13 17.78
N MET A 8 5.94 5.90 16.53
CA MET A 8 6.72 5.23 15.47
C MET A 8 7.70 6.16 14.72
N GLY A 9 7.89 7.39 15.19
CA GLY A 9 8.81 8.36 14.61
C GLY A 9 8.51 8.70 13.15
N LYS A 10 9.55 8.75 12.30
CA LYS A 10 9.43 9.16 10.89
C LYS A 10 8.52 8.22 10.06
N GLN A 11 8.50 6.93 10.37
CA GLN A 11 7.62 5.98 9.68
C GLN A 11 6.15 6.24 10.03
N GLY A 12 5.87 6.47 11.32
CA GLY A 12 4.54 6.88 11.79
C GLY A 12 4.03 8.16 11.12
N GLN A 13 4.89 9.17 10.98
CA GLN A 13 4.54 10.41 10.27
C GLN A 13 4.15 10.18 8.81
N LYS A 14 4.88 9.31 8.09
CA LYS A 14 4.53 8.95 6.69
C LYS A 14 3.18 8.26 6.61
N ILE A 15 2.88 7.34 7.54
CA ILE A 15 1.57 6.68 7.61
C ILE A 15 0.48 7.70 7.89
N LEU A 16 0.69 8.64 8.83
CA LEU A 16 -0.29 9.68 9.16
C LEU A 16 -0.58 10.60 7.97
N LEU A 17 0.43 11.00 7.20
CA LEU A 17 0.26 11.80 6.00
C LEU A 17 -0.55 11.06 4.93
N ALA A 18 -0.20 9.80 4.66
CA ALA A 18 -0.94 8.98 3.71
C ALA A 18 -2.39 8.75 4.16
N ARG A 19 -2.60 8.43 5.45
CA ARG A 19 -3.93 8.25 6.05
C ARG A 19 -4.78 9.52 5.93
N GLN A 20 -4.18 10.69 6.18
CA GLN A 20 -4.88 11.97 6.06
C GLN A 20 -5.30 12.23 4.61
N LYS A 21 -4.42 11.97 3.64
CA LYS A 21 -4.75 12.09 2.23
C LYS A 21 -5.86 11.11 1.82
N VAL A 22 -5.85 9.85 2.27
CA VAL A 22 -6.94 8.91 2.00
C VAL A 22 -8.27 9.40 2.56
N LEU A 23 -8.29 9.92 3.79
CA LEU A 23 -9.50 10.50 4.38
C LEU A 23 -10.01 11.69 3.56
N GLU A 24 -9.14 12.57 3.09
CA GLU A 24 -9.54 13.67 2.21
C GLU A 24 -10.20 13.18 0.92
N ILE A 25 -9.67 12.11 0.31
CA ILE A 25 -10.26 11.49 -0.86
C ILE A 25 -11.66 10.98 -0.51
N LEU A 26 -11.79 10.12 0.51
CA LEU A 26 -13.05 9.44 0.86
C LEU A 26 -14.11 10.38 1.46
N GLN A 27 -13.75 11.56 1.94
CA GLN A 27 -14.68 12.55 2.49
C GLN A 27 -15.24 13.53 1.46
N THR A 28 -14.73 13.49 0.23
CA THR A 28 -15.20 14.35 -0.86
C THR A 28 -15.98 13.55 -1.88
N GLU A 29 -16.94 14.19 -2.53
CA GLU A 29 -17.68 13.60 -3.65
C GLU A 29 -16.76 13.54 -4.87
N ASN A 30 -16.41 12.32 -5.27
CA ASN A 30 -15.57 12.01 -6.43
C ASN A 30 -15.73 10.52 -6.80
N ALA A 31 -15.22 10.13 -7.97
CA ALA A 31 -15.36 8.78 -8.50
C ALA A 31 -14.73 7.68 -7.60
N CYS A 32 -13.68 8.00 -6.85
CA CYS A 32 -13.10 7.06 -5.89
C CYS A 32 -14.09 6.79 -4.74
N THR A 33 -14.60 7.85 -4.11
CA THR A 33 -15.57 7.74 -3.02
C THR A 33 -16.82 7.00 -3.44
N GLU A 34 -17.39 7.33 -4.61
CA GLU A 34 -18.56 6.64 -5.17
C GLU A 34 -18.30 5.14 -5.37
N TRP A 35 -17.11 4.78 -5.83
CA TRP A 35 -16.75 3.37 -6.03
C TRP A 35 -16.65 2.62 -4.70
N TYR A 36 -16.01 3.19 -3.67
CA TYR A 36 -16.03 2.61 -2.32
C TYR A 36 -17.45 2.55 -1.72
N GLN A 37 -18.29 3.54 -2.03
CA GLN A 37 -19.69 3.60 -1.60
C GLN A 37 -20.57 2.50 -2.17
N SER A 38 -20.16 1.86 -3.27
CA SER A 38 -20.85 0.67 -3.78
C SER A 38 -20.83 -0.51 -2.81
N LYS A 39 -19.90 -0.50 -1.84
CA LYS A 39 -19.70 -1.57 -0.86
C LYS A 39 -19.89 -1.11 0.59
N ASP A 40 -19.50 0.11 0.92
CA ASP A 40 -19.63 0.69 2.26
C ASP A 40 -20.29 2.07 2.17
N ALA A 41 -21.46 2.25 2.77
CA ALA A 41 -22.21 3.51 2.67
C ALA A 41 -21.46 4.75 3.22
N ASP A 42 -20.54 4.56 4.17
CA ASP A 42 -19.69 5.64 4.71
C ASP A 42 -18.23 5.19 4.84
N PRO A 43 -17.51 5.12 3.70
CA PRO A 43 -16.16 4.55 3.66
C PRO A 43 -15.17 5.40 4.45
N ALA A 44 -15.37 6.71 4.55
CA ALA A 44 -14.52 7.59 5.33
C ALA A 44 -14.61 7.30 6.84
N THR A 45 -15.82 7.03 7.34
CA THR A 45 -16.01 6.64 8.75
C THR A 45 -15.39 5.28 9.03
N THR A 46 -15.60 4.28 8.17
CA THR A 46 -14.97 2.95 8.34
C THR A 46 -13.45 3.05 8.29
N PHE A 47 -12.88 3.73 7.29
CA PHE A 47 -11.42 3.90 7.16
C PHE A 47 -10.82 4.60 8.39
N ARG A 48 -11.56 5.54 9.01
CA ARG A 48 -11.11 6.24 10.23
C ARG A 48 -10.91 5.30 11.41
N THR A 49 -11.62 4.17 11.46
CA THR A 49 -11.50 3.17 12.54
C THR A 49 -10.25 2.29 12.44
N LEU A 50 -9.60 2.27 11.26
CA LEU A 50 -8.46 1.39 11.04
C LEU A 50 -7.26 1.75 11.89
N THR A 51 -6.58 0.71 12.36
CA THR A 51 -5.28 0.79 13.02
C THR A 51 -4.16 0.38 12.08
N PHE A 52 -2.95 0.80 12.39
CA PHE A 52 -1.76 0.53 11.58
C PHE A 52 -0.66 -0.01 12.48
N SER A 53 0.01 -1.06 12.01
CA SER A 53 1.19 -1.63 12.66
C SER A 53 2.36 -1.73 11.67
N LEU A 54 3.57 -1.77 12.20
CA LEU A 54 4.78 -1.98 11.41
C LEU A 54 5.24 -3.42 11.57
N ASP A 55 5.31 -4.15 10.45
CA ASP A 55 6.03 -5.41 10.40
C ASP A 55 7.52 -5.14 10.14
N HIS A 56 8.31 -5.16 11.20
CA HIS A 56 9.77 -5.02 11.15
C HIS A 56 10.48 -6.27 10.63
N GLN A 57 9.79 -7.42 10.59
CA GLN A 57 10.30 -8.69 10.08
C GLN A 57 9.93 -8.92 8.61
N GLY A 58 9.15 -8.02 8.03
CA GLY A 58 8.73 -8.06 6.64
C GLY A 58 9.90 -8.14 5.68
N GLU A 59 9.69 -8.85 4.56
CA GLU A 59 10.72 -9.05 3.54
C GLU A 59 11.30 -7.72 3.04
N ALA A 60 12.62 -7.65 2.93
CA ALA A 60 13.34 -6.44 2.48
C ALA A 60 13.88 -6.57 1.05
N TYR A 61 13.73 -7.73 0.43
CA TYR A 61 14.43 -8.10 -0.80
C TYR A 61 13.46 -8.46 -1.90
N VAL A 62 13.79 -8.03 -3.12
CA VAL A 62 13.16 -8.60 -4.31
C VAL A 62 13.74 -9.99 -4.52
N ARG A 63 12.89 -11.02 -4.50
CA ARG A 63 13.31 -12.39 -4.82
C ARG A 63 13.28 -12.63 -6.31
N LYS A 64 14.33 -13.24 -6.80
CA LYS A 64 14.42 -13.77 -8.15
C LYS A 64 14.62 -15.28 -8.08
N THR A 65 13.65 -16.03 -8.59
CA THR A 65 13.71 -17.50 -8.64
C THR A 65 13.93 -17.93 -10.09
N ASN A 66 14.92 -18.80 -10.28
CA ASN A 66 15.25 -19.33 -11.60
C ASN A 66 14.60 -20.70 -11.78
N GLU A 67 13.73 -20.79 -12.78
CA GLU A 67 13.16 -22.01 -13.33
C GLU A 67 13.95 -22.32 -14.62
N PRO A 68 14.80 -23.37 -14.69
CA PRO A 68 15.54 -23.69 -15.90
C PRO A 68 14.58 -23.94 -17.08
N GLY A 69 14.64 -23.10 -18.11
CA GLY A 69 13.74 -23.18 -19.27
C GLY A 69 12.49 -22.30 -19.18
N GLU A 70 12.25 -21.60 -18.07
CA GLU A 70 11.16 -20.63 -17.93
C GLU A 70 11.69 -19.21 -17.66
N MET A 71 10.78 -18.24 -17.72
CA MET A 71 11.07 -16.84 -17.39
C MET A 71 11.37 -16.73 -15.89
N ASP A 72 12.39 -15.94 -15.52
CA ASP A 72 12.71 -15.70 -14.11
C ASP A 72 11.49 -15.12 -13.37
N LEU A 73 11.04 -15.78 -12.30
CA LEU A 73 9.98 -15.28 -11.44
C LEU A 73 10.57 -14.22 -10.50
N ILE A 74 10.00 -13.02 -10.53
CA ILE A 74 10.46 -11.90 -9.71
C ILE A 74 9.35 -11.46 -8.76
N ARG A 75 9.60 -11.58 -7.46
CA ARG A 75 8.68 -11.22 -6.40
C ARG A 75 9.20 -10.02 -5.64
N SER A 76 8.42 -8.94 -5.61
CA SER A 76 8.72 -7.80 -4.75
C SER A 76 8.25 -8.10 -3.32
N PRO A 77 8.87 -7.47 -2.31
CA PRO A 77 8.31 -7.48 -0.97
C PRO A 77 6.88 -6.98 -0.98
N TYR A 78 6.02 -7.60 -0.16
CA TYR A 78 4.69 -7.07 0.06
C TYR A 78 4.77 -5.66 0.68
N VAL A 79 3.75 -4.84 0.42
CA VAL A 79 3.76 -3.42 0.80
C VAL A 79 3.02 -3.21 2.11
N ALA A 80 1.80 -3.73 2.16
CA ALA A 80 0.96 -3.82 3.33
C ALA A 80 0.09 -5.07 3.21
N SER A 81 -0.59 -5.43 4.28
CA SER A 81 -1.53 -6.55 4.31
C SER A 81 -2.59 -6.32 5.36
N VAL A 82 -3.81 -6.77 5.07
CA VAL A 82 -4.92 -6.85 6.02
C VAL A 82 -5.72 -8.12 5.75
N MET A 83 -6.44 -8.60 6.77
CA MET A 83 -7.38 -9.69 6.57
C MET A 83 -8.56 -9.22 5.71
N GLN A 84 -8.90 -10.04 4.72
CA GLN A 84 -10.06 -9.88 3.85
C GLN A 84 -11.35 -9.79 4.68
N GLY A 85 -12.21 -8.81 4.37
CA GLY A 85 -13.50 -8.65 5.02
C GLY A 85 -13.41 -8.38 6.53
N ALA A 86 -12.25 -7.90 7.02
CA ALA A 86 -12.04 -7.66 8.44
C ALA A 86 -12.96 -6.57 9.02
N GLY A 87 -13.48 -5.67 8.18
CA GLY A 87 -14.40 -4.62 8.57
C GLY A 87 -13.78 -3.54 9.46
N PRO A 88 -14.63 -2.75 10.15
CA PRO A 88 -14.18 -1.68 11.05
C PRO A 88 -13.22 -2.19 12.13
N TYR A 89 -12.31 -1.32 12.57
CA TYR A 89 -11.28 -1.60 13.59
C TYR A 89 -10.20 -2.62 13.19
N ALA A 90 -10.17 -3.06 11.93
CA ALA A 90 -9.09 -3.89 11.42
C ALA A 90 -7.72 -3.20 11.56
N THR A 91 -6.67 -4.03 11.68
CA THR A 91 -5.29 -3.58 11.69
C THR A 91 -4.65 -3.85 10.33
N VAL A 92 -4.20 -2.79 9.67
CA VAL A 92 -3.36 -2.89 8.48
C VAL A 92 -1.91 -3.05 8.94
N SER A 93 -1.28 -4.16 8.56
CA SER A 93 0.15 -4.39 8.77
C SER A 93 0.93 -3.79 7.59
N ILE A 94 1.87 -2.90 7.85
CA ILE A 94 2.71 -2.27 6.83
C ILE A 94 4.10 -2.86 6.91
N ASN A 95 4.61 -3.38 5.79
CA ASN A 95 5.98 -3.87 5.73
C ASN A 95 6.95 -2.70 5.94
N ALA A 96 7.67 -2.71 7.06
CA ALA A 96 8.60 -1.66 7.42
C ALA A 96 9.77 -1.53 6.42
N ASN A 97 10.04 -2.58 5.64
CA ASN A 97 11.12 -2.69 4.65
C ASN A 97 10.62 -2.62 3.18
N GLY A 98 9.31 -2.47 2.98
CA GLY A 98 8.67 -2.55 1.67
C GLY A 98 8.52 -1.20 0.93
N ALA A 99 7.78 -1.25 -0.17
CA ALA A 99 7.57 -0.11 -1.06
C ALA A 99 6.81 1.06 -0.41
N PHE A 100 6.20 0.85 0.76
CA PHE A 100 5.55 1.92 1.51
C PHE A 100 6.58 2.98 1.95
N PHE A 101 7.78 2.54 2.33
CA PHE A 101 8.83 3.43 2.86
C PHE A 101 10.02 3.62 1.93
N TYR A 102 10.33 2.63 1.09
CA TYR A 102 11.55 2.59 0.30
C TYR A 102 11.28 2.57 -1.20
N THR A 103 12.16 3.24 -1.95
CA THR A 103 12.11 3.30 -3.42
C THR A 103 12.88 2.15 -4.06
N MET A 104 13.86 1.57 -3.38
CA MET A 104 14.74 0.52 -3.93
C MET A 104 14.85 -0.64 -2.94
N ALA A 105 15.03 -1.85 -3.47
CA ALA A 105 15.38 -3.03 -2.68
C ALA A 105 16.50 -3.81 -3.39
N ASN A 106 17.31 -4.50 -2.59
CA ASN A 106 18.30 -5.44 -3.10
C ASN A 106 17.59 -6.65 -3.74
N VAL A 107 18.14 -7.16 -4.84
CA VAL A 107 17.64 -8.36 -5.50
C VAL A 107 18.41 -9.57 -4.99
N LEU A 108 17.69 -10.50 -4.37
CA LEU A 108 18.22 -11.80 -3.96
C LEU A 108 17.82 -12.85 -4.98
N LYS A 109 18.82 -13.42 -5.66
CA LYS A 109 18.63 -14.64 -6.45
C LYS A 109 18.74 -15.84 -5.53
N SER A 110 17.66 -16.62 -5.45
CA SER A 110 17.64 -17.89 -4.73
C SER A 110 17.74 -19.04 -5.73
N PRO A 111 18.83 -19.83 -5.70
CA PRO A 111 18.87 -21.11 -6.41
C PRO A 111 17.79 -22.06 -5.85
N LYS A 112 17.13 -22.85 -6.71
CA LYS A 112 16.14 -23.85 -6.26
C LYS A 112 16.73 -24.88 -5.27
N ASP A 113 18.03 -25.16 -5.37
CA ASP A 113 18.70 -26.25 -4.62
C ASP A 113 19.36 -25.80 -3.31
N GLY A 114 18.95 -24.67 -2.73
CA GLY A 114 19.50 -24.21 -1.44
C GLY A 114 20.95 -23.72 -1.49
N GLY A 115 21.42 -23.34 -2.69
CA GLY A 115 22.73 -22.73 -2.90
C GLY A 115 22.84 -21.32 -2.27
N PRO A 116 24.06 -20.76 -2.22
CA PRO A 116 24.29 -19.46 -1.58
C PRO A 116 23.43 -18.35 -2.20
N LEU A 117 22.91 -17.49 -1.34
CA LEU A 117 22.17 -16.30 -1.75
C LEU A 117 23.09 -15.39 -2.57
N ASN A 118 22.64 -15.01 -3.77
CA ASN A 118 23.39 -14.12 -4.65
C ASN A 118 22.68 -12.78 -4.78
N PHE A 119 23.37 -11.70 -4.41
CA PHE A 119 22.89 -10.34 -4.65
C PHE A 119 23.11 -9.97 -6.12
N GLN A 120 22.05 -9.55 -6.80
CA GLN A 120 22.08 -9.18 -8.22
C GLN A 120 21.86 -7.68 -8.47
N GLY A 121 22.27 -6.86 -7.50
CA GLY A 121 22.07 -5.41 -7.53
C GLY A 121 20.76 -4.98 -6.87
N VAL A 122 20.20 -3.87 -7.35
CA VAL A 122 19.01 -3.23 -6.77
C VAL A 122 17.91 -3.08 -7.82
N ARG A 123 16.66 -3.13 -7.37
CA ARG A 123 15.47 -2.91 -8.20
C ARG A 123 14.56 -1.86 -7.57
N LEU A 124 13.94 -1.06 -8.43
CA LEU A 124 12.92 -0.10 -8.04
C LEU A 124 11.68 -0.82 -7.50
N LEU A 125 11.28 -0.46 -6.30
CA LEU A 125 10.01 -0.83 -5.70
C LEU A 125 8.91 0.10 -6.21
N ARG A 126 7.71 -0.45 -6.44
CA ARG A 126 6.56 0.29 -6.93
C ARG A 126 5.28 -0.14 -6.23
N VAL A 127 4.32 0.78 -6.19
CA VAL A 127 2.90 0.50 -5.91
C VAL A 127 2.13 1.01 -7.13
N GLY A 128 1.70 0.08 -7.98
CA GLY A 128 1.20 0.42 -9.31
C GLY A 128 2.22 1.25 -10.12
N PRO A 129 1.85 2.43 -10.66
CA PRO A 129 2.76 3.29 -11.41
C PRO A 129 3.73 4.08 -10.52
N TYR A 130 3.47 4.18 -9.22
CA TYR A 130 4.20 5.08 -8.32
C TYR A 130 5.47 4.44 -7.78
N ALA A 131 6.56 5.20 -7.73
CA ALA A 131 7.79 4.79 -7.06
C ALA A 131 7.54 4.62 -5.56
N GLY A 132 8.09 3.56 -4.97
CA GLY A 132 7.99 3.30 -3.53
C GLY A 132 8.56 4.45 -2.69
N GLY A 133 8.05 4.59 -1.47
CA GLY A 133 8.42 5.66 -0.53
C GLY A 133 7.81 7.04 -0.84
N THR A 134 7.09 7.19 -1.96
CA THR A 134 6.34 8.41 -2.30
C THR A 134 4.97 8.43 -1.64
N LEU A 135 4.38 9.63 -1.47
CA LEU A 135 3.04 9.77 -0.91
C LEU A 135 1.99 9.05 -1.78
N ASN A 136 2.07 9.17 -3.10
CA ASN A 136 1.13 8.51 -4.02
C ASN A 136 1.17 6.99 -3.88
N ALA A 137 2.37 6.41 -3.71
CA ALA A 137 2.52 4.97 -3.47
C ALA A 137 1.89 4.56 -2.12
N GLN A 138 2.08 5.36 -1.06
CA GLN A 138 1.51 5.10 0.26
C GLN A 138 -0.01 5.18 0.24
N VAL A 139 -0.56 6.23 -0.38
CA VAL A 139 -2.01 6.42 -0.53
C VAL A 139 -2.64 5.29 -1.34
N ALA A 140 -2.02 4.90 -2.46
CA ALA A 140 -2.48 3.77 -3.27
C ALA A 140 -2.47 2.46 -2.47
N ALA A 141 -1.42 2.21 -1.69
CA ALA A 141 -1.35 1.03 -0.82
C ALA A 141 -2.47 1.05 0.25
N LEU A 142 -2.72 2.18 0.90
CA LEU A 142 -3.77 2.26 1.91
C LEU A 142 -5.18 2.10 1.34
N LEU A 143 -5.44 2.66 0.15
CA LEU A 143 -6.70 2.44 -0.56
C LEU A 143 -6.87 0.96 -0.95
N HIS A 144 -5.81 0.33 -1.45
CA HIS A 144 -5.79 -1.10 -1.76
C HIS A 144 -6.15 -1.95 -0.54
N GLU A 145 -5.46 -1.79 0.58
CA GLU A 145 -5.80 -2.54 1.80
C GLU A 145 -7.22 -2.24 2.28
N PHE A 146 -7.67 -0.99 2.18
CA PHE A 146 -9.05 -0.66 2.55
C PHE A 146 -10.08 -1.37 1.65
N GLY A 147 -9.78 -1.58 0.38
CA GLY A 147 -10.62 -2.38 -0.52
C GLY A 147 -10.78 -3.82 -0.04
N HIS A 148 -9.74 -4.40 0.55
CA HIS A 148 -9.82 -5.72 1.19
C HIS A 148 -10.61 -5.71 2.49
N VAL A 149 -10.43 -4.67 3.32
CA VAL A 149 -11.16 -4.51 4.59
C VAL A 149 -12.67 -4.61 4.38
N ILE A 150 -13.20 -4.00 3.31
CA ILE A 150 -14.63 -3.91 3.06
C ILE A 150 -15.14 -4.94 2.04
N ASP A 151 -14.34 -5.92 1.60
CA ASP A 151 -14.70 -6.87 0.53
C ASP A 151 -15.10 -6.21 -0.80
N LEU A 152 -14.44 -5.10 -1.14
CA LEU A 152 -14.54 -4.47 -2.46
C LEU A 152 -13.58 -5.13 -3.46
N LEU A 153 -12.38 -5.48 -3.01
CA LEU A 153 -11.37 -6.18 -3.82
C LEU A 153 -11.41 -7.69 -3.54
N PRO A 154 -11.13 -8.53 -4.56
CA PRO A 154 -10.97 -9.96 -4.36
C PRO A 154 -9.66 -10.28 -3.63
N PRO A 155 -9.56 -11.40 -2.88
CA PRO A 155 -8.33 -11.80 -2.22
C PRO A 155 -7.12 -11.91 -3.16
N ASP A 156 -5.97 -11.38 -2.74
CA ASP A 156 -4.72 -11.34 -3.51
C ASP A 156 -3.51 -11.92 -2.75
N TRP A 157 -3.78 -12.78 -1.77
CA TRP A 157 -2.76 -13.37 -0.91
C TRP A 157 -2.03 -14.40 -1.78
N ASP A 158 -0.72 -14.23 -1.97
CA ASP A 158 0.13 -14.92 -2.96
C ASP A 158 0.13 -14.30 -4.37
N ASP A 159 0.86 -13.18 -4.53
CA ASP A 159 1.06 -12.42 -5.79
C ASP A 159 1.80 -13.18 -6.92
N TYR A 160 1.84 -14.52 -6.89
CA TYR A 160 2.38 -15.34 -7.98
C TYR A 160 1.66 -15.06 -9.31
N GLU A 161 0.36 -14.75 -9.26
CA GLU A 161 -0.47 -14.47 -10.43
C GLU A 161 -0.59 -12.96 -10.73
N GLY A 162 0.10 -12.10 -9.98
CA GLY A 162 -0.01 -10.64 -10.14
C GLY A 162 -1.36 -10.05 -9.68
N LYS A 163 -2.15 -10.80 -8.90
CA LYS A 163 -3.48 -10.39 -8.41
C LYS A 163 -3.43 -9.09 -7.62
N SER A 164 -2.40 -8.90 -6.80
CA SER A 164 -2.28 -7.68 -6.00
C SER A 164 -2.05 -6.46 -6.89
N GLN A 165 -1.25 -6.64 -7.95
CA GLN A 165 -1.03 -5.60 -8.96
C GLN A 165 -2.32 -5.29 -9.74
N GLN A 166 -3.11 -6.31 -10.11
CA GLN A 166 -4.40 -6.12 -10.78
C GLN A 166 -5.40 -5.36 -9.90
N ASN A 167 -5.49 -5.71 -8.62
CA ASN A 167 -6.29 -5.00 -7.63
C ASN A 167 -5.85 -3.54 -7.48
N THR A 168 -4.54 -3.27 -7.42
CA THR A 168 -4.03 -1.90 -7.40
C THR A 168 -4.40 -1.14 -8.69
N VAL A 169 -4.36 -1.79 -9.86
CA VAL A 169 -4.81 -1.19 -11.13
C VAL A 169 -6.30 -0.84 -11.06
N GLU A 170 -7.12 -1.71 -10.48
CA GLU A 170 -8.55 -1.47 -10.31
C GLU A 170 -8.83 -0.29 -9.36
N VAL A 171 -8.13 -0.22 -8.22
CA VAL A 171 -8.21 0.96 -7.33
C VAL A 171 -7.86 2.24 -8.10
N LEU A 172 -6.78 2.22 -8.87
CA LEU A 172 -6.34 3.39 -9.61
C LEU A 172 -7.24 3.74 -10.80
N ARG A 173 -8.05 2.81 -11.29
CA ARG A 173 -9.08 3.10 -12.31
C ARG A 173 -10.04 4.19 -11.83
N PHE A 174 -10.39 4.17 -10.54
CA PHE A 174 -11.31 5.13 -9.93
C PHE A 174 -10.60 6.25 -9.16
N CYS A 175 -9.48 5.92 -8.52
CA CYS A 175 -8.86 6.81 -7.53
C CYS A 175 -7.66 7.61 -8.05
N ARG A 176 -7.13 7.33 -9.25
CA ARG A 176 -5.88 7.95 -9.74
C ARG A 176 -5.92 9.48 -9.70
N ALA A 177 -7.01 10.09 -10.17
CA ALA A 177 -7.12 11.55 -10.22
C ALA A 177 -6.92 12.19 -8.84
N GLU A 178 -7.47 11.57 -7.79
CA GLU A 178 -7.38 12.10 -6.42
C GLU A 178 -6.10 11.70 -5.70
N VAL A 179 -5.54 10.53 -6.02
CA VAL A 179 -4.19 10.12 -5.56
C VAL A 179 -3.14 11.11 -6.06
N GLU A 180 -3.25 11.56 -7.31
CA GLU A 180 -2.30 12.49 -7.93
C GLU A 180 -2.63 13.97 -7.66
N SER A 181 -3.78 14.26 -7.05
CA SER A 181 -4.19 15.65 -6.82
C SER A 181 -3.30 16.32 -5.76
N SER A 182 -2.64 17.40 -6.18
CA SER A 182 -1.86 18.27 -5.30
C SER A 182 -2.78 19.31 -4.64
N LYS A 183 -3.75 18.87 -3.82
CA LYS A 183 -4.51 19.83 -3.00
C LYS A 183 -3.63 20.26 -1.83
N THR A 184 -2.94 21.37 -2.01
CA THR A 184 -2.27 22.12 -0.94
C THR A 184 -3.33 22.49 0.11
N GLN A 185 -3.29 21.89 1.29
CA GLN A 185 -3.99 22.47 2.43
C GLN A 185 -3.32 23.81 2.76
N ASN A 186 -3.99 24.92 2.45
CA ASN A 186 -3.56 26.25 2.90
C ASN A 186 -4.61 26.79 3.88
N PRO A 187 -4.52 26.51 5.19
CA PRO A 187 -5.49 26.97 6.18
C PRO A 187 -5.14 28.36 6.76
N PHE A 188 -4.56 29.26 5.98
CA PHE A 188 -4.30 30.63 6.42
C PHE A 188 -4.60 31.61 5.31
N LEU A 189 -5.84 32.11 5.30
CA LEU A 189 -6.25 33.49 4.96
C LEU A 189 -7.79 33.55 4.97
N ALA A 190 -8.37 33.43 6.17
CA ALA A 190 -9.74 33.85 6.43
C ALA A 190 -9.75 34.55 7.80
N SER A 191 -9.24 35.78 7.82
CA SER A 191 -9.60 36.84 8.77
C SER A 191 -8.85 38.13 8.40
N ARG A 192 -9.51 39.00 7.65
CA ARG A 192 -9.44 40.45 7.80
C ARG A 192 -10.84 41.01 7.57
#